data_AF-A0A818YBB8-F1
#
_entry.id   AF-A0A818YBB8-F1
#
_cell.length_a   1.000
_cell.length_b   1.000
_cell.length_c   1.000
_cell.angle_alpha   90.00
_cell.angle_beta   90.00
_cell.angle_gamma   90.00
#
_symmetry.space_group_name_H-M   'P 1'
#
loop_
_entity.id
_entity.type
_entity.pdbx_description
1 polymer ?
#
loop_
_entity_poly.entity_id
_entity_poly.type
_entity_poly.pdbx_seq_one_letter_code
_entity_poly.pdbx_strand_id
1 'polypeptide(L)'
;MLSICNRLKKPVEHHSQLSDDELYVAWHLQNRQLYITVPDIVLLKRTSDLWTHKTKLETIKTYADYFEHKLPNVSIHRDSLMATVKAISNPRINYLHQISTEKKATKHSATDLSDQCIHYPIELLHYGPVNQADLKLFYKLPSILVRLTQLYWIEQLRIVFASEIKMYKVRES
;
A
#
# COMPACT_ATOMS: atom_id res chain seq x y z
N MET A 1 -19.56 -1.17 -3.78
CA MET A 1 -19.61 0.08 -4.56
C MET A 1 -18.18 0.58 -4.65
N LEU A 2 -17.57 0.60 -5.85
CA LEU A 2 -16.20 1.14 -6.04
C LEU A 2 -16.26 2.64 -5.77
N SER A 3 -15.80 3.06 -4.59
CA SER A 3 -15.72 4.46 -4.23
C SER A 3 -14.39 4.98 -4.76
N ILE A 4 -14.40 5.47 -6.01
CA ILE A 4 -13.33 6.38 -6.44
C ILE A 4 -13.36 7.52 -5.43
N CYS A 5 -12.28 7.68 -4.67
CA CYS A 5 -12.27 8.62 -3.56
C CYS A 5 -12.27 10.03 -4.15
N ASN A 6 -13.42 10.72 -4.11
CA ASN A 6 -13.62 12.08 -4.64
C ASN A 6 -12.75 13.15 -3.94
N ARG A 7 -11.90 12.74 -2.98
CA ARG A 7 -10.99 13.59 -2.20
C ARG A 7 -9.57 13.60 -2.75
N LEU A 8 -9.36 13.08 -3.96
CA LEU A 8 -8.06 13.07 -4.63
C LEU A 8 -7.45 14.48 -4.60
N LYS A 9 -6.31 14.63 -3.91
CA LYS A 9 -5.58 15.88 -3.66
C LYS A 9 -6.11 16.80 -2.56
N LYS A 10 -7.13 16.41 -1.78
CA LYS A 10 -7.49 17.17 -0.58
C LYS A 10 -6.41 16.96 0.49
N PRO A 11 -5.81 18.02 1.05
CA PRO A 11 -4.90 17.87 2.17
C PRO A 11 -5.67 17.39 3.41
N VAL A 12 -4.98 16.67 4.30
CA VAL A 12 -5.51 16.35 5.62
C VAL A 12 -5.26 17.57 6.52
N GLU A 13 -6.32 18.14 7.08
CA GLU A 13 -6.24 19.36 7.89
C GLU A 13 -6.15 19.05 9.38
N HIS A 14 -6.78 17.96 9.83
CA HIS A 14 -6.93 17.62 11.24
C HIS A 14 -6.71 16.13 11.48
N HIS A 15 -6.21 15.78 12.67
CA HIS A 15 -6.02 14.39 13.08
C HIS A 15 -7.35 13.60 13.10
N SER A 16 -8.48 14.25 13.37
CA SER A 16 -9.81 13.62 13.33
C SER A 16 -10.24 13.17 11.93
N GLN A 17 -9.56 13.63 10.89
CA GLN A 17 -9.80 13.22 9.50
C GLN A 17 -9.02 11.94 9.12
N LEU A 18 -8.15 11.45 10.02
CA LEU A 18 -7.44 10.20 9.83
C LEU A 18 -8.38 9.02 10.10
N SER A 19 -8.42 8.06 9.18
CA SER A 19 -9.31 6.91 9.20
C SER A 19 -8.56 5.65 8.80
N ASP A 20 -8.87 4.55 9.47
CA ASP A 20 -8.26 3.24 9.25
C ASP A 20 -8.67 2.59 7.92
N ASP A 21 -9.72 3.10 7.27
CA ASP A 21 -10.18 2.61 5.97
C ASP A 21 -9.49 3.30 4.79
N GLU A 22 -8.89 4.47 5.05
CA GLU A 22 -8.36 5.35 4.02
C GLU A 22 -6.88 5.10 3.76
N LEU A 23 -6.43 5.62 2.62
CA LEU A 23 -5.01 5.68 2.26
C LEU A 23 -4.54 7.12 2.24
N TYR A 24 -3.26 7.31 2.52
CA TYR A 24 -2.61 8.61 2.52
C TYR A 24 -1.38 8.59 1.62
N VAL A 25 -1.10 9.72 0.98
CA VAL A 25 0.09 9.94 0.16
C VAL A 25 0.79 11.19 0.67
N ALA A 26 2.11 11.13 0.79
CA ALA A 26 2.91 12.31 1.02
C ALA A 26 3.03 13.12 -0.28
N TRP A 27 2.45 14.32 -0.32
CA TRP A 27 2.33 15.09 -1.57
C TRP A 27 3.67 15.50 -2.18
N HIS A 28 4.71 15.67 -1.35
CA HIS A 28 6.03 16.10 -1.79
C HIS A 28 6.91 14.96 -2.33
N LEU A 29 6.49 13.69 -2.20
CA LEU A 29 7.25 12.56 -2.71
C LEU A 29 6.87 12.25 -4.16
N GLN A 30 7.86 12.26 -5.06
CA GLN A 30 7.66 11.93 -6.48
C GLN A 30 7.07 10.52 -6.69
N ASN A 31 7.49 9.56 -5.86
CA ASN A 31 7.07 8.16 -5.97
C ASN A 31 5.65 7.90 -5.43
N ARG A 32 4.96 8.92 -4.88
CA ARG A 32 3.60 8.81 -4.30
C ARG A 32 3.41 7.58 -3.41
N GLN A 33 4.38 7.33 -2.54
CA GLN A 33 4.33 6.22 -1.58
C GLN A 33 3.00 6.27 -0.81
N LEU A 34 2.32 5.13 -0.74
CA LEU A 34 1.06 4.98 -0.01
C LEU A 34 1.32 4.63 1.46
N TYR A 35 0.50 5.20 2.33
CA TYR A 35 0.56 5.05 3.76
C TYR A 35 -0.82 4.68 4.33
N ILE A 36 -0.82 3.84 5.35
CA ILE A 36 -1.98 3.59 6.22
C ILE A 36 -1.75 4.26 7.57
N THR A 37 -2.82 4.71 8.22
CA THR A 37 -2.76 5.14 9.61
C THR A 37 -2.68 3.93 10.52
N VAL A 38 -1.96 4.08 11.63
CA VAL A 38 -1.92 3.06 12.68
C VAL A 38 -2.65 3.62 13.91
N PRO A 39 -3.83 3.08 14.26
CA PRO A 39 -4.57 3.50 15.43
C PRO A 39 -3.95 2.91 16.71
N ASP A 40 -3.16 3.70 17.42
CA ASP A 40 -2.89 3.62 18.88
C ASP A 40 -1.77 4.60 19.26
N ILE A 41 -1.59 5.17 20.47
CA ILE A 41 -2.37 5.59 21.66
C ILE A 41 -1.38 6.33 22.62
N VAL A 42 -0.06 6.31 22.38
CA VAL A 42 0.97 6.79 23.33
C VAL A 42 1.83 7.93 22.76
N LEU A 43 1.21 9.10 22.52
CA LEU A 43 1.81 10.42 22.22
C LEU A 43 1.46 10.89 20.80
N LEU A 44 0.47 11.78 20.75
CA LEU A 44 0.38 12.79 19.70
C LEU A 44 1.72 13.51 19.65
N LYS A 45 2.52 13.20 18.64
CA LYS A 45 3.77 13.92 18.40
C LYS A 45 3.46 15.24 17.71
N ARG A 46 4.15 16.29 18.14
CA ARG A 46 4.17 17.57 17.45
C ARG A 46 5.45 17.70 16.66
N THR A 47 5.42 18.50 15.62
CA THR A 47 6.62 18.84 14.85
C THR A 47 7.68 19.56 15.69
N SER A 48 7.29 20.22 16.79
CA SER A 48 8.17 20.82 17.79
C SER A 48 8.82 19.82 18.74
N ASP A 49 8.36 18.56 18.76
CA ASP A 49 8.96 17.55 19.63
C ASP A 49 10.39 17.21 19.19
N LEU A 50 11.19 16.78 20.16
CA LEU A 50 12.57 16.36 19.95
C LEU A 50 12.65 15.20 18.96
N TRP A 51 13.57 15.31 18.01
CA TRP A 51 13.88 14.26 17.05
C TRP A 51 14.59 13.10 17.76
N THR A 52 13.92 11.96 17.91
CA THR A 52 14.44 10.82 18.68
C THR A 52 15.18 9.76 17.84
N HIS A 53 15.42 10.01 16.54
CA HIS A 53 16.06 9.02 15.67
C HIS A 53 17.59 9.22 15.56
N LYS A 54 18.29 8.19 15.06
CA LYS A 54 19.76 8.04 15.12
C LYS A 54 20.56 9.06 14.31
N THR A 55 19.96 9.80 13.38
CA THR A 55 20.66 10.81 12.57
C THR A 55 20.94 12.05 13.39
N LYS A 56 22.19 12.23 13.82
CA LYS A 56 22.66 13.38 14.59
C LYS A 56 23.41 14.35 13.68
N LEU A 57 22.69 15.16 12.93
CA LEU A 57 23.21 16.43 12.42
C LEU A 57 23.02 17.48 13.52
N GLU A 58 24.02 18.31 13.78
CA GLU A 58 23.96 19.34 14.83
C GLU A 58 22.80 20.34 14.62
N THR A 59 22.34 20.46 13.38
CA THR A 59 21.24 21.33 12.96
C THR A 59 19.85 20.75 13.21
N ILE A 60 19.71 19.44 13.40
CA ILE A 60 18.39 18.78 13.53
C ILE A 60 18.10 18.51 15.02
N LYS A 61 17.21 19.32 15.61
CA LYS A 61 16.77 19.15 17.01
C LYS A 61 15.36 18.61 17.10
N THR A 62 14.47 19.06 16.23
CA THR A 62 13.04 18.74 16.22
C THR A 62 12.64 17.97 14.97
N TYR A 63 11.42 17.40 14.97
CA TYR A 63 10.85 16.82 13.76
C TYR A 63 10.72 17.87 12.64
N ALA A 64 10.33 19.11 12.95
CA ALA A 64 10.29 20.21 11.99
C ALA A 64 11.65 20.41 11.31
N ASP A 65 12.73 20.53 12.10
CA ASP A 65 14.08 20.73 11.57
C ASP A 65 14.50 19.58 10.64
N TYR A 66 14.14 18.33 10.97
CA TYR A 66 14.43 17.17 10.15
C TYR A 66 13.76 17.28 8.77
N PHE A 67 12.47 17.60 8.74
CA PHE A 67 11.73 17.67 7.49
C PHE A 67 12.08 18.92 6.67
N GLU A 68 12.29 20.08 7.29
CA GLU A 68 12.76 21.30 6.62
C GLU A 68 14.16 21.08 6.00
N HIS A 69 15.05 20.39 6.71
CA HIS A 69 16.37 20.02 6.17
C HIS A 69 16.25 19.04 5.00
N LYS A 70 15.35 18.06 5.08
CA LYS A 70 15.15 17.05 4.03
C LYS A 70 14.38 17.60 2.82
N LEU A 71 13.54 18.60 3.03
CA LEU A 71 12.61 19.17 2.06
C LEU A 71 12.77 20.70 2.05
N PRO A 72 13.83 21.23 1.41
CA PRO A 72 14.18 22.65 1.50
C PRO A 72 13.12 23.61 0.95
N ASN A 73 12.14 23.10 0.19
CA ASN A 73 11.06 23.89 -0.41
C ASN A 73 9.72 23.77 0.34
N VAL A 74 9.70 23.12 1.51
CA VAL A 74 8.48 22.87 2.28
C VAL A 74 8.65 23.44 3.69
N SER A 75 7.89 24.49 4.00
CA SER A 75 7.79 25.01 5.38
C SER A 75 6.82 24.17 6.18
N ILE A 76 7.18 23.82 7.42
CA ILE A 76 6.35 22.99 8.29
C ILE A 76 5.93 23.82 9.50
N HIS A 77 4.65 23.78 9.84
CA HIS A 77 4.17 24.46 11.03
C HIS A 77 4.76 23.76 12.25
N ARG A 78 5.48 24.50 13.09
CA ARG A 78 6.25 23.95 14.21
C ARG A 78 5.41 23.34 15.34
N ASP A 79 4.11 23.62 15.40
CA ASP A 79 3.21 23.00 16.39
C ASP A 79 2.11 22.14 15.75
N SER A 80 2.31 21.71 14.50
CA SER A 80 1.38 20.81 13.84
C SER A 80 1.44 19.41 14.45
N LEU A 81 0.28 18.77 14.52
CA LEU A 81 0.17 17.37 14.92
C LEU A 81 0.74 16.46 13.83
N MET A 82 1.39 15.39 14.25
CA MET A 82 1.90 14.35 13.38
C MET A 82 0.99 13.12 13.41
N ALA A 83 0.85 12.47 12.26
CA ALA A 83 0.21 11.17 12.12
C ALA A 83 1.25 10.06 12.27
N THR A 84 0.87 8.99 12.97
CA THR A 84 1.63 7.73 12.93
C THR A 84 1.17 6.93 11.72
N VAL A 85 2.07 6.75 10.77
CA VAL A 85 1.77 6.09 9.50
C VAL A 85 2.71 4.93 9.24
N LYS A 86 2.21 3.95 8.48
CA LYS A 86 2.96 2.79 8.02
C LYS A 86 2.94 2.77 6.49
N ALA A 87 4.11 2.63 5.88
CA ALA A 87 4.22 2.54 4.42
C ALA A 87 3.69 1.19 3.93
N ILE A 88 2.88 1.20 2.87
CA ILE A 88 2.44 -0.04 2.22
C ILE A 88 3.60 -0.58 1.37
N SER A 89 4.03 -1.81 1.65
CA SER A 89 4.93 -2.54 0.75
C SER A 89 4.20 -2.94 -0.52
N ASN A 90 4.92 -2.90 -1.65
CA ASN A 90 4.42 -3.48 -2.89
C ASN A 90 4.16 -4.98 -2.67
N PRO A 91 2.90 -5.43 -2.70
CA PRO A 91 2.63 -6.83 -2.43
C PRO A 91 2.99 -7.68 -3.66
N ARG A 92 3.22 -8.98 -3.41
CA ARG A 92 3.60 -9.93 -4.46
C ARG A 92 2.49 -10.03 -5.51
N ILE A 93 2.86 -9.99 -6.79
CA ILE A 93 1.92 -10.03 -7.94
C ILE A 93 1.17 -11.37 -8.03
N ASN A 94 1.75 -12.47 -7.53
CA ASN A 94 1.16 -13.80 -7.55
C ASN A 94 0.63 -14.22 -6.17
N TYR A 95 -0.68 -14.13 -6.00
CA TYR A 95 -1.41 -14.50 -4.79
C TYR A 95 -1.90 -15.95 -4.79
N LEU A 96 -1.76 -16.68 -5.90
CA LEU A 96 -2.22 -18.07 -6.00
C LEU A 96 -1.23 -19.06 -5.40
N HIS A 97 0.02 -18.64 -5.18
CA HIS A 97 1.11 -19.53 -4.76
C HIS A 97 1.25 -19.72 -3.25
N GLN A 98 0.27 -19.34 -2.43
CA GLN A 98 0.49 -19.06 -1.02
C GLN A 98 0.14 -20.17 -0.02
N ILE A 99 -0.14 -21.41 -0.45
CA ILE A 99 -0.64 -22.45 0.50
C ILE A 99 0.42 -23.51 0.90
N SER A 100 1.57 -23.64 0.21
CA SER A 100 2.49 -24.77 0.47
C SER A 100 3.86 -24.43 1.07
N THR A 101 4.20 -23.16 1.31
CA THR A 101 5.56 -22.76 1.73
C THR A 101 5.64 -21.95 3.02
N GLU A 102 4.66 -22.05 3.91
CA GLU A 102 4.73 -21.42 5.24
C GLU A 102 5.75 -22.05 6.20
N LYS A 103 6.44 -23.13 5.83
CA LYS A 103 7.46 -23.74 6.71
C LYS A 103 8.90 -23.27 6.53
N LYS A 104 9.25 -22.45 5.53
CA LYS A 104 10.64 -21.96 5.35
C LYS A 104 10.72 -20.59 4.67
N ALA A 105 10.20 -19.55 5.31
CA ALA A 105 10.62 -18.18 5.01
C ALA A 105 11.67 -17.75 6.04
N THR A 106 12.86 -18.32 5.94
CA THR A 106 14.05 -17.79 6.61
C THR A 106 14.29 -16.37 6.15
N LYS A 107 14.36 -15.47 7.12
CA LYS A 107 14.97 -14.14 7.10
C LYS A 107 15.97 -13.97 5.94
N HIS A 108 15.53 -13.40 4.83
CA HIS A 108 16.40 -12.72 3.89
C HIS A 108 15.79 -11.37 3.57
N SER A 109 16.24 -10.41 4.38
CA SER A 109 16.05 -8.98 4.25
C SER A 109 16.67 -8.45 2.95
N ALA A 110 15.87 -7.70 2.20
CA ALA A 110 16.34 -6.53 1.48
C ALA A 110 15.16 -5.55 1.44
N THR A 111 15.25 -4.48 2.24
CA THR A 111 14.31 -3.34 2.28
C THR A 111 12.89 -3.60 2.80
N ASP A 112 12.73 -4.27 3.95
CA ASP A 112 11.49 -4.16 4.75
C ASP A 112 11.49 -2.85 5.56
N LEU A 113 11.39 -1.72 4.84
CA LEU A 113 10.90 -0.45 5.42
C LEU A 113 9.39 -0.50 5.71
N SER A 114 8.75 -1.63 5.37
CA SER A 114 7.32 -1.86 5.37
C SER A 114 6.71 -2.01 6.76
N ASP A 115 7.49 -2.43 7.77
CA ASP A 115 6.99 -2.66 9.13
C ASP A 115 7.33 -1.57 10.15
N GLN A 116 8.08 -0.54 9.77
CA GLN A 116 8.40 0.57 10.66
C GLN A 116 7.31 1.64 10.62
N CYS A 117 6.68 1.89 11.76
CA CYS A 117 5.82 3.06 11.94
C CYS A 117 6.69 4.32 11.93
N ILE A 118 6.27 5.33 11.19
CA ILE A 118 6.91 6.64 11.11
C ILE A 118 5.93 7.73 11.55
N HIS A 119 6.43 8.77 12.20
CA HIS A 119 5.64 9.97 12.46
C HIS A 119 5.80 10.94 11.29
N TYR A 120 4.67 11.38 10.73
CA TYR A 120 4.63 12.24 9.56
C TYR A 120 3.78 13.48 9.82
N PRO A 121 4.19 14.69 9.40
CA PRO A 121 3.37 15.89 9.56
C PRO A 121 2.04 15.74 8.81
N ILE A 122 0.92 15.98 9.48
CA ILE A 122 -0.43 15.79 8.90
C ILE A 122 -0.63 16.70 7.68
N GLU A 123 -0.12 17.92 7.73
CA GLU A 123 -0.19 18.89 6.63
C GLU A 123 0.52 18.44 5.34
N LEU A 124 1.41 17.45 5.45
CA LEU A 124 2.10 16.86 4.30
C LEU A 124 1.38 15.62 3.75
N LEU A 125 0.28 15.19 4.36
CA LEU A 125 -0.51 14.04 3.92
C LEU A 125 -1.71 14.51 3.10
N HIS A 126 -1.98 13.79 2.01
CA HIS A 126 -3.17 13.95 1.19
C HIS A 126 -3.89 12.60 1.10
N TYR A 127 -5.20 12.63 0.85
CA TYR A 127 -5.94 11.39 0.60
C TYR A 127 -5.41 10.68 -0.64
N GLY A 128 -5.25 9.37 -0.50
CA GLY A 128 -4.93 8.47 -1.58
C GLY A 128 -6.07 8.38 -2.61
N PRO A 129 -5.76 7.87 -3.82
CA PRO A 129 -6.74 7.78 -4.90
C PRO A 129 -7.82 6.71 -4.68
N VAL A 130 -7.57 5.76 -3.78
CA VAL A 130 -8.42 4.60 -3.49
C VAL A 130 -8.38 4.32 -1.99
N ASN A 131 -9.40 3.65 -1.47
CA ASN A 131 -9.39 3.17 -0.08
C ASN A 131 -8.57 1.87 0.05
N GLN A 132 -8.39 1.38 1.28
CA GLN A 132 -7.61 0.16 1.53
C GLN A 132 -8.26 -1.10 0.96
N ALA A 133 -9.59 -1.20 0.96
CA ALA A 133 -10.31 -2.37 0.46
C ALA A 133 -10.14 -2.52 -1.06
N ASP A 134 -10.28 -1.42 -1.79
CA ASP A 134 -10.11 -1.36 -3.24
C ASP A 134 -8.65 -1.60 -3.62
N LEU A 135 -7.69 -1.05 -2.86
CA LEU A 135 -6.26 -1.35 -3.07
C LEU A 135 -5.97 -2.85 -2.96
N LYS A 136 -6.50 -3.53 -1.92
CA LYS A 136 -6.36 -4.98 -1.75
C LYS A 136 -6.96 -5.75 -2.93
N LEU A 137 -8.04 -5.27 -3.54
CA LEU A 137 -8.64 -5.87 -4.71
C LEU A 137 -7.75 -5.69 -5.96
N PHE A 138 -7.25 -4.48 -6.20
CA PHE A 138 -6.39 -4.18 -7.36
C PHE A 138 -5.17 -5.08 -7.41
N TYR A 139 -4.51 -5.32 -6.27
CA TYR A 139 -3.34 -6.20 -6.25
C TYR A 139 -3.67 -7.67 -6.53
N LYS A 140 -4.88 -8.14 -6.19
CA LYS A 140 -5.30 -9.53 -6.46
C LYS A 140 -5.75 -9.73 -7.91
N LEU A 141 -6.15 -8.65 -8.59
CA LEU A 141 -6.76 -8.70 -9.92
C LEU A 141 -5.86 -9.37 -10.98
N PRO A 142 -4.53 -9.11 -11.07
CA PRO A 142 -3.65 -9.84 -11.99
C PRO A 142 -3.69 -11.36 -11.79
N SER A 143 -3.65 -11.83 -10.54
CA SER A 143 -3.73 -13.25 -10.21
C SER A 143 -5.08 -13.86 -10.62
N ILE A 144 -6.17 -13.13 -10.38
CA ILE A 144 -7.52 -13.56 -10.78
C ILE A 144 -7.62 -13.67 -12.31
N LEU A 145 -7.13 -12.67 -13.05
CA LEU A 145 -7.15 -12.67 -14.51
C LEU A 145 -6.34 -13.84 -15.10
N VAL A 146 -5.15 -14.11 -14.55
CA VAL A 146 -4.36 -15.29 -14.96
C VAL A 146 -5.16 -16.57 -14.76
N ARG A 147 -5.85 -16.72 -13.62
CA ARG A 147 -6.65 -17.91 -13.34
C ARG A 147 -7.85 -18.06 -14.26
N LEU A 148 -8.55 -16.97 -14.55
CA LEU A 148 -9.67 -16.97 -15.49
C LEU A 148 -9.23 -17.37 -16.90
N THR A 149 -8.09 -16.85 -17.36
CA THR A 149 -7.51 -17.24 -18.65
C THR A 149 -7.19 -18.74 -18.68
N GLN A 150 -6.57 -19.29 -17.63
CA GLN A 150 -6.32 -20.73 -17.54
C GLN A 150 -7.61 -21.57 -17.62
N LEU A 151 -8.66 -21.16 -16.90
CA LEU A 151 -9.96 -21.85 -16.92
C LEU A 151 -10.60 -21.79 -18.31
N TYR A 152 -10.52 -20.64 -18.99
CA TYR A 152 -10.98 -20.49 -20.36
C TYR A 152 -10.26 -21.45 -21.31
N TRP A 153 -8.93 -21.56 -21.22
CA TRP A 153 -8.15 -22.51 -22.03
C TRP A 153 -8.57 -23.96 -21.79
N ILE A 154 -8.79 -24.35 -20.52
CA ILE A 154 -9.26 -25.70 -20.18
C ILE A 154 -10.62 -25.99 -20.81
N GLU A 155 -11.54 -25.02 -20.79
CA GLU A 155 -12.86 -25.18 -21.39
C GLU A 155 -12.77 -25.31 -22.93
N GLN A 156 -11.91 -24.52 -23.58
CA GLN A 156 -11.68 -24.65 -25.02
C GLN A 156 -11.11 -26.03 -25.38
N LEU A 157 -10.13 -26.53 -24.60
CA LEU A 157 -9.62 -27.89 -24.78
C LEU A 157 -10.71 -28.94 -24.58
N ARG A 158 -11.58 -28.79 -23.57
CA ARG A 158 -12.72 -29.70 -23.32
C ARG A 158 -13.64 -29.77 -24.54
N ILE A 159 -13.95 -28.63 -25.16
CA ILE A 159 -14.81 -28.55 -26.35
C ILE A 159 -14.15 -29.26 -27.54
N VAL A 160 -12.86 -29.00 -27.79
CA VAL A 160 -12.10 -29.65 -28.87
C VAL A 160 -12.08 -31.17 -28.67
N PHE A 161 -11.68 -31.66 -27.50
CA PHE A 161 -11.69 -33.11 -27.22
C PHE A 161 -13.08 -33.73 -27.32
N ALA A 162 -14.14 -33.04 -26.85
CA ALA A 162 -15.50 -33.54 -26.98
C ALA A 162 -15.97 -33.62 -28.45
N SER A 163 -15.49 -32.72 -29.31
CA SER A 163 -15.78 -32.75 -30.76
C SER A 163 -15.03 -33.88 -31.47
N GLU A 164 -13.77 -34.13 -31.10
CA GLU A 164 -12.97 -35.23 -31.64
C GLU A 164 -13.52 -36.59 -31.21
N ILE A 165 -13.90 -36.77 -29.93
CA ILE A 165 -14.52 -38.01 -29.44
C ILE A 165 -15.83 -38.31 -30.19
N LYS A 166 -16.61 -37.30 -30.58
CA LYS A 166 -17.80 -37.48 -31.43
C LYS A 166 -17.44 -37.90 -32.86
N MET A 167 -16.35 -37.40 -33.44
CA MET A 167 -15.89 -37.85 -34.76
C MET A 167 -15.44 -39.32 -34.75
N TYR A 168 -14.80 -39.79 -33.68
CA TYR A 168 -14.42 -41.20 -33.56
C TYR A 168 -15.60 -42.16 -33.29
N LYS A 169 -16.76 -41.64 -32.87
CA LYS A 169 -17.96 -42.44 -32.60
C LYS A 169 -18.83 -42.75 -33.83
N VAL A 170 -18.42 -42.37 -35.04
CA VAL A 170 -19.16 -42.60 -36.31
C VAL A 170 -18.52 -43.73 -37.14
N ARG A 171 -17.98 -44.76 -36.49
CA ARG A 171 -17.68 -46.06 -37.11
C ARG A 171 -18.08 -47.19 -36.18
N GLU A 172 -19.37 -47.30 -35.91
CA GLU A 172 -19.96 -48.59 -35.55
C GLU A 172 -20.99 -48.95 -36.63
N SER A 173 -20.73 -50.10 -37.27
CA SER A 173 -21.48 -50.81 -38.33
C SER A 173 -21.62 -50.13 -39.69
#